data_AF-A0A498CEG9-F1
#
_entry.id   AF-A0A498CEG9-F1
#
_cell.length_a   1.000
_cell.length_b   1.000
_cell.length_c   1.000
_cell.angle_alpha   90.00
_cell.angle_beta   90.00
_cell.angle_gamma   90.00
#
_symmetry.space_group_name_H-M   'P 1'
#
loop_
_entity.id
_entity.type
_entity.pdbx_description
1 polymer ?
#
loop_
_entity_poly.entity_id
_entity_poly.type
_entity_poly.pdbx_seq_one_letter_code
_entity_poly.pdbx_strand_id
1 'polypeptide(L)'
;MTASKKKPRLSPVSQLQGVLVVLDGRTKIPTAELLSTIRGMVSDALAVMQEPDPAKQKIAFVLLAIQQSTEVAVRVVRGKDITRVTVIDQPLYHWALREIHALAGAA
;
A
#
# COMPACT_ATOMS: atom_id res chain seq x y z
N MET A 1 -33.27 -1.92 -30.16
CA MET A 1 -32.14 -2.62 -29.50
C MET A 1 -30.96 -1.67 -29.44
N THR A 2 -30.73 -0.98 -28.32
CA THR A 2 -29.60 -0.05 -28.18
C THR A 2 -28.53 -0.68 -27.30
N ALA A 3 -27.38 -1.00 -27.91
CA ALA A 3 -26.24 -1.60 -27.24
C ALA A 3 -25.65 -0.62 -26.21
N SER A 4 -25.70 -0.99 -24.92
CA SER A 4 -25.05 -0.27 -23.84
C SER A 4 -23.53 -0.37 -24.01
N LYS A 5 -22.87 0.73 -24.40
CA LYS A 5 -21.41 0.81 -24.49
C LYS A 5 -20.80 0.53 -23.11
N LYS A 6 -20.08 -0.59 -22.97
CA LYS A 6 -19.28 -0.90 -21.77
C LYS A 6 -18.32 0.27 -21.51
N LYS A 7 -18.47 0.95 -20.38
CA LYS A 7 -17.52 1.96 -19.90
C LYS A 7 -16.13 1.32 -19.83
N PRO A 8 -15.08 1.98 -20.35
CA PRO A 8 -13.72 1.47 -20.23
C PRO A 8 -13.38 1.33 -18.75
N ARG A 9 -13.01 0.12 -18.32
CA ARG A 9 -12.50 -0.12 -16.97
C ARG A 9 -11.15 0.57 -16.91
N LEU A 10 -11.09 1.76 -16.30
CA LEU A 10 -9.84 2.45 -16.04
C LEU A 10 -8.91 1.50 -15.31
N SER A 11 -7.67 1.39 -15.78
CA SER A 11 -6.67 0.55 -15.12
C SER A 11 -6.50 1.02 -13.67
N PRO A 12 -6.20 0.13 -12.71
CA PRO A 12 -5.97 0.53 -11.32
C PRO A 12 -4.89 1.62 -11.19
N VAL A 13 -3.87 1.58 -12.06
CA VAL A 13 -2.85 2.63 -12.22
C VAL A 13 -3.49 3.99 -12.52
N SER A 14 -4.37 4.05 -13.52
CA SER A 14 -5.04 5.29 -13.92
C SER A 14 -5.97 5.85 -12.85
N GLN A 15 -6.56 4.98 -12.03
CA GLN A 15 -7.41 5.40 -10.91
C GLN A 15 -6.57 6.01 -9.78
N LEU A 16 -5.45 5.39 -9.43
CA LEU A 16 -4.52 5.90 -8.43
C LEU A 16 -3.86 7.21 -8.88
N GLN A 17 -3.48 7.31 -10.15
CA GLN A 17 -3.00 8.57 -10.75
C GLN A 17 -4.07 9.66 -10.72
N GLY A 18 -5.35 9.31 -10.95
CA GLY A 18 -6.46 10.25 -10.84
C GLY A 18 -6.66 10.81 -9.43
N VAL A 19 -6.44 10.01 -8.38
CA VAL A 19 -6.50 10.47 -6.99
C VAL A 19 -5.40 11.50 -6.70
N LEU A 20 -4.18 11.30 -7.21
CA LEU A 20 -3.10 12.28 -7.07
C LEU A 20 -3.46 13.63 -7.71
N VAL A 21 -4.03 13.61 -8.92
CA VAL A 21 -4.42 14.84 -9.65
C VAL A 21 -5.58 15.57 -8.96
N VAL A 22 -6.52 14.85 -8.35
CA VAL A 22 -7.65 15.46 -7.62
C VAL A 22 -7.20 16.07 -6.28
N LEU A 23 -6.20 15.48 -5.62
CA LEU A 23 -5.58 16.02 -4.41
C LEU A 23 -4.81 17.32 -4.67
N ASP A 24 -4.18 17.45 -5.83
CA ASP A 24 -3.60 18.73 -6.30
C ASP A 24 -4.69 19.77 -6.65
N GLY A 25 -5.93 19.30 -6.89
CA GLY A 25 -7.01 20.07 -7.50
C GLY A 25 -7.83 20.90 -6.53
N ARG A 26 -8.61 20.29 -5.61
CA ARG A 26 -9.58 21.04 -4.78
C ARG A 26 -9.99 20.27 -3.53
N THR A 27 -9.45 20.63 -2.38
CA THR A 27 -10.15 20.66 -1.08
C THR A 27 -9.28 21.43 -0.09
N LYS A 28 -9.89 22.07 0.92
CA LYS A 28 -9.25 22.97 1.89
C LYS A 28 -8.02 22.32 2.55
N ILE A 29 -6.85 22.67 2.02
CA ILE A 29 -5.46 22.41 2.44
C ILE A 29 -5.28 21.20 3.38
N PRO A 30 -5.23 19.96 2.85
CA PRO A 30 -4.55 18.88 3.54
C PRO A 30 -3.11 19.31 3.87
N THR A 31 -2.62 18.98 5.08
CA THR A 31 -1.25 19.33 5.50
C THR A 31 -0.24 18.76 4.51
N ALA A 32 0.84 19.49 4.25
CA ALA A 32 1.91 19.05 3.34
C ALA A 32 2.46 17.66 3.72
N GLU A 33 2.48 17.35 5.02
CA GLU A 33 2.84 16.03 5.55
C GLU A 33 1.88 14.93 5.08
N LEU A 34 0.56 15.14 5.19
CA LEU A 34 -0.43 14.16 4.75
C LEU A 34 -0.35 13.91 3.24
N LEU A 35 -0.19 14.97 2.44
CA LEU A 35 -0.02 14.85 0.98
C LEU A 35 1.27 14.12 0.61
N SER A 36 2.35 14.37 1.34
CA SER A 36 3.63 13.67 1.15
C SER A 36 3.48 12.18 1.47
N THR A 37 2.82 11.83 2.58
CA THR A 37 2.55 10.44 2.95
C THR A 37 1.69 9.73 1.90
N ILE A 38 0.61 10.35 1.43
CA ILE A 38 -0.25 9.77 0.39
C ILE A 38 0.51 9.58 -0.91
N ARG A 39 1.30 10.58 -1.34
CA ARG A 39 2.13 10.48 -2.53
C ARG A 39 3.15 9.34 -2.42
N GLY A 40 3.77 9.16 -1.26
CA GLY A 40 4.67 8.04 -0.96
C GLY A 40 3.98 6.70 -1.16
N MET A 41 2.86 6.47 -0.45
CA MET A 41 2.11 5.21 -0.55
C MET A 41 1.64 4.89 -1.97
N VAL A 42 1.17 5.91 -2.71
CA VAL A 42 0.75 5.72 -4.11
C VAL A 42 1.94 5.41 -5.01
N SER A 43 3.07 6.05 -4.79
CA SER A 43 4.31 5.78 -5.56
C SER A 43 4.81 4.35 -5.30
N ASP A 44 4.78 3.91 -4.04
CA ASP A 44 5.16 2.54 -3.66
C ASP A 44 4.21 1.52 -4.29
N ALA A 45 2.89 1.76 -4.26
CA ALA A 45 1.92 0.89 -4.92
C ALA A 45 2.12 0.83 -6.43
N LEU A 46 2.45 1.96 -7.07
CA LEU A 46 2.75 2.02 -8.50
C LEU A 46 4.04 1.26 -8.84
N ALA A 47 5.07 1.36 -8.00
CA ALA A 47 6.32 0.61 -8.18
C ALA A 47 6.06 -0.91 -8.12
N VAL A 48 5.26 -1.38 -7.17
CA VAL A 48 4.86 -2.80 -7.09
C VAL A 48 4.11 -3.25 -8.34
N MET A 49 3.22 -2.41 -8.86
CA MET A 49 2.47 -2.72 -10.08
C MET A 49 3.34 -2.78 -11.35
N GLN A 50 4.48 -2.09 -11.36
CA GLN A 50 5.39 -2.01 -12.51
C GLN A 50 6.53 -3.04 -12.45
N GLU A 51 6.67 -3.78 -11.35
CA GLU A 51 7.71 -4.81 -11.20
C GLU A 51 7.53 -5.93 -12.25
N PRO A 52 8.52 -6.15 -13.14
CA PRO A 52 8.42 -7.15 -14.21
C PRO A 52 8.56 -8.59 -13.72
N ASP A 53 9.27 -8.83 -12.61
CA ASP A 53 9.41 -10.16 -12.04
C ASP A 53 8.18 -10.51 -11.18
N PRO A 54 7.38 -11.53 -11.55
CA PRO A 54 6.17 -11.86 -10.82
C PRO A 54 6.44 -12.30 -9.37
N ALA A 55 7.62 -12.87 -9.08
CA ALA A 55 7.99 -13.25 -7.73
C ALA A 55 8.28 -12.01 -6.87
N LYS A 56 9.05 -11.05 -7.41
CA LYS A 56 9.32 -9.78 -6.71
C LYS A 56 8.07 -8.94 -6.54
N GLN A 57 7.20 -8.90 -7.54
CA GLN A 57 5.91 -8.21 -7.46
C GLN A 57 5.06 -8.79 -6.33
N LYS A 58 4.97 -10.13 -6.24
CA LYS A 58 4.23 -10.81 -5.17
C LYS A 58 4.83 -10.49 -3.80
N ILE A 59 6.16 -10.56 -3.65
CA ILE A 59 6.86 -10.22 -2.40
C ILE A 59 6.54 -8.78 -2.00
N ALA A 60 6.66 -7.83 -2.93
CA ALA A 60 6.43 -6.42 -2.64
C ALA A 60 4.98 -6.13 -2.24
N PHE A 61 4.00 -6.80 -2.86
CA PHE A 61 2.59 -6.69 -2.48
C PHE A 61 2.33 -7.25 -1.08
N VAL A 62 2.96 -8.37 -0.73
CA VAL A 62 2.85 -8.96 0.61
C VAL A 62 3.47 -8.04 1.67
N LEU A 63 4.62 -7.42 1.40
CA LEU A 63 5.25 -6.45 2.30
C LEU A 63 4.38 -5.20 2.51
N LEU A 64 3.77 -4.68 1.44
CA LEU A 64 2.81 -3.58 1.55
C LEU A 64 1.61 -3.95 2.43
N ALA A 65 1.09 -5.16 2.30
CA ALA A 65 -0.02 -5.63 3.14
C ALA A 65 0.36 -5.67 4.64
N ILE A 66 1.59 -6.05 4.99
CA ILE A 66 2.09 -5.99 6.37
C ILE A 66 2.14 -4.54 6.86
N GLN A 67 2.70 -3.65 6.05
CA GLN A 67 2.82 -2.23 6.41
C GLN A 67 1.43 -1.59 6.63
N GLN A 68 0.46 -1.87 5.77
CA GLN A 68 -0.89 -1.31 5.88
C GLN A 68 -1.70 -1.91 7.03
N SER A 69 -1.39 -3.14 7.45
CA SER A 69 -2.07 -3.83 8.56
C SER A 69 -1.42 -3.62 9.92
N THR A 70 -0.31 -2.89 10.00
CA THR A 70 0.43 -2.67 11.25
C THR A 70 0.79 -1.20 11.48
N GLU A 71 0.82 -0.80 12.74
CA GLU A 71 1.36 0.48 13.19
C GLU A 71 2.64 0.21 13.99
N VAL A 72 3.74 0.83 13.60
CA VAL A 72 5.04 0.67 14.25
C VAL A 72 5.43 1.96 14.96
N ALA A 73 5.59 1.90 16.28
CA ALA A 73 6.06 3.00 17.10
C ALA A 73 7.37 2.63 17.78
N VAL A 74 8.40 3.44 17.60
CA VAL A 74 9.69 3.30 18.29
C VAL A 74 9.78 4.35 19.39
N ARG A 75 10.09 3.92 20.62
CA ARG A 75 10.27 4.81 21.79
C ARG A 75 11.55 4.48 22.51
N VAL A 76 12.30 5.51 22.90
CA VAL A 76 13.50 5.34 23.73
C VAL A 76 13.10 5.30 25.21
N VAL A 77 13.41 4.23 25.91
CA VAL A 77 13.15 4.07 27.35
C VAL A 77 14.45 3.65 28.04
N ARG A 78 14.94 4.48 28.98
CA ARG A 78 16.21 4.25 29.69
C ARG A 78 17.40 4.00 28.74
N GLY A 79 17.46 4.77 27.64
CA GLY A 79 18.51 4.65 26.62
C GLY A 79 18.40 3.42 25.72
N LYS A 80 17.28 2.69 25.75
CA LYS A 80 17.02 1.54 24.87
C LYS A 80 15.86 1.82 23.94
N ASP A 81 16.01 1.46 22.67
CA ASP A 81 14.93 1.51 21.70
C ASP A 81 13.94 0.38 21.95
N ILE A 82 12.69 0.74 22.22
CA ILE A 82 11.57 -0.18 22.35
C ILE A 82 10.67 0.02 21.14
N THR A 83 10.63 -0.99 20.27
CA THR A 83 9.72 -1.04 19.13
C THR A 83 8.42 -1.72 19.54
N ARG A 84 7.31 -1.02 19.40
CA ARG A 84 5.96 -1.57 19.54
C ARG A 84 5.34 -1.69 18.16
N VAL A 85 4.89 -2.88 17.82
CA VAL A 85 4.09 -3.14 16.62
C VAL A 85 2.67 -3.47 17.06
N THR A 86 1.70 -2.71 16.57
CA THR A 86 0.27 -2.94 16.80
C THR A 86 -0.34 -3.43 15.48
N VAL A 87 -1.06 -4.55 15.51
CA VAL A 87 -1.84 -5.00 14.35
C VAL A 87 -3.17 -4.24 14.34
N ILE A 88 -3.41 -3.48 13.27
CA ILE A 88 -4.62 -2.65 13.10
C ILE A 88 -5.63 -3.27 12.14
N ASP A 89 -5.20 -4.20 11.28
CA ASP A 89 -6.06 -5.00 10.41
C ASP A 89 -5.67 -6.49 10.51
N GLN A 90 -6.36 -7.21 11.39
CA GLN A 90 -6.04 -8.61 11.68
C GLN A 90 -6.21 -9.54 10.47
N PRO A 91 -7.32 -9.48 9.68
CA PRO A 91 -7.46 -10.29 8.47
C PRO A 91 -6.33 -10.09 7.46
N LEU A 92 -5.99 -8.83 7.15
CA LEU A 92 -4.94 -8.52 6.17
C LEU A 92 -3.57 -8.99 6.66
N TYR A 93 -3.28 -8.78 7.95
CA TYR A 93 -2.04 -9.24 8.58
C TYR A 93 -1.88 -10.76 8.49
N HIS A 94 -2.91 -11.53 8.85
CA HIS A 94 -2.87 -12.99 8.78
C HIS A 94 -2.72 -13.52 7.36
N TRP A 95 -3.41 -12.89 6.40
CA TRP A 95 -3.24 -13.23 5.00
C TRP A 95 -1.79 -12.98 4.54
N ALA A 96 -1.23 -11.82 4.86
CA ALA A 96 0.13 -11.47 4.48
C ALA A 96 1.16 -12.44 5.07
N LEU A 97 1.05 -12.78 6.37
CA LEU A 97 1.94 -13.76 7.00
C LEU A 97 1.86 -15.14 6.32
N ARG A 98 0.66 -15.61 5.95
CA ARG A 98 0.52 -16.88 5.23
C ARG A 98 1.29 -16.86 3.91
N GLU A 99 1.19 -15.78 3.15
CA GLU A 99 1.90 -15.63 1.89
C GLU A 99 3.42 -15.58 2.09
N ILE A 100 3.92 -14.88 3.13
CA ILE A 100 5.36 -14.89 3.46
C ILE A 100 5.84 -16.32 3.74
N HIS A 101 5.11 -17.06 4.58
CA HIS A 101 5.47 -18.44 4.89
C HIS A 101 5.46 -19.33 3.66
N ALA A 102 4.49 -19.16 2.76
CA ALA A 102 4.45 -19.89 1.49
C ALA A 102 5.65 -19.54 0.58
N LEU A 103 6.06 -18.27 0.57
CA LEU A 103 7.23 -17.81 -0.19
C LEU A 103 8.54 -18.35 0.41
N ALA A 104 8.67 -18.33 1.74
CA ALA A 104 9.86 -18.80 2.45
C ALA A 104 9.99 -20.33 2.44
N GLY A 105 8.87 -21.06 2.46
CA GLY A 105 8.85 -22.53 2.40
C GLY A 105 8.97 -23.11 0.98
N ALA A 106 8.91 -22.27 -0.05
CA ALA A 106 9.15 -22.64 -1.44
C ALA A 106 10.61 -22.41 -1.89
N ALA A 107 11.46 -21.89 -1.00
CA ALA A 107 12.89 -21.62 -1.23
C ALA A 107 13.77 -22.76 -0.72
#